data_AF-A0A9X0MDT9-F1
#
_entry.id   AF-A0A9X0MDT9-F1
#
_cell.length_a   1.000
_cell.length_b   1.000
_cell.length_c   1.000
_cell.angle_alpha   90.00
_cell.angle_beta   90.00
_cell.angle_gamma   90.00
#
_symmetry.space_group_name_H-M   'P 1'
#
loop_
_entity.id
_entity.type
_entity.pdbx_description
1 polymer ?
#
loop_
_entity_poly.entity_id
_entity_poly.type
_entity_poly.pdbx_seq_one_letter_code
_entity_poly.pdbx_strand_id
1 'polypeptide(L)'
;MIAYFKCDVYLRLITYEPAPRKERQVLPIPYSNVADKYINKLARQNGIKSRSRDRVDVIEDLLQQGHKEKLDHLSSNFQYVGKYLTLCKIEQLFPDIANTAQKFLRKLVDERRINESQIDNEWRPTLSLDIQLCAVRRDGGTVYLKLVEGKKTTIPSSDGYGSRPSVYPKFTVIIVHFNNEDPIIELRCATSEQEKYMNFAMELIGFGKPYKWHKTPKLTKEIVSKLYEVLRAGVAARHISIPTGLGGIQMYGQKGVDLDHDDTYTAVMDAFTKLNIPTDDTMDETCYFSYSDPVSGLEYEASVCIDIRNSFFTFNSRVPDFIVKHVMEGIWAVIIELERNSITQAAAGDE
;
A
#
# COMPACT_ATOMS: atom_id res chain seq x y z
N MET A 1 -50.57 18.45 45.54
CA MET A 1 -51.07 17.13 45.99
C MET A 1 -50.84 16.16 44.84
N ILE A 2 -49.80 15.34 44.94
CA ILE A 2 -49.27 14.51 43.85
C ILE A 2 -49.88 13.13 43.98
N ALA A 3 -50.57 12.67 42.94
CA ALA A 3 -51.10 11.31 42.83
C ALA A 3 -50.05 10.41 42.15
N TYR A 4 -49.64 9.34 42.83
CA TYR A 4 -48.80 8.30 42.25
C TYR A 4 -49.68 7.25 41.56
N PHE A 5 -49.54 7.12 40.24
CA PHE A 5 -50.06 5.97 39.49
C PHE A 5 -48.99 4.88 39.43
N LYS A 6 -49.32 3.73 40.01
CA LYS A 6 -48.55 2.49 39.95
C LYS A 6 -48.85 1.84 38.59
N CYS A 7 -47.83 1.65 37.75
CA CYS A 7 -47.97 0.96 36.47
C CYS A 7 -47.13 -0.32 36.52
N ASP A 8 -47.82 -1.46 36.60
CA ASP A 8 -47.21 -2.80 36.58
C ASP A 8 -46.80 -3.14 35.15
N VAL A 9 -45.49 -3.13 34.87
CA VAL A 9 -44.94 -3.60 33.59
C VAL A 9 -44.61 -5.09 33.71
N TYR A 10 -45.43 -5.92 33.07
CA TYR A 10 -45.15 -7.34 32.86
C TYR A 10 -43.98 -7.51 31.88
N LEU A 11 -42.81 -7.89 32.39
CA LEU A 11 -41.67 -8.37 31.60
C LEU A 11 -41.96 -9.78 31.08
N ARG A 12 -42.34 -9.92 29.81
CA ARG A 12 -42.24 -11.20 29.10
C ARG A 12 -40.76 -11.45 28.77
N LEU A 13 -40.17 -12.43 29.44
CA LEU A 13 -38.90 -13.04 29.03
C LEU A 13 -39.11 -13.73 27.68
N ILE A 14 -38.67 -13.09 26.60
CA ILE A 14 -38.50 -13.74 25.30
C ILE A 14 -37.18 -14.50 25.38
N THR A 15 -37.24 -15.81 25.55
CA THR A 15 -36.10 -16.70 25.36
C THR A 15 -35.74 -16.68 23.88
N TYR A 16 -34.66 -15.99 23.55
CA TYR A 16 -34.08 -16.00 22.20
C TYR A 16 -33.32 -17.32 22.03
N GLU A 17 -33.93 -18.31 21.38
CA GLU A 17 -33.18 -19.44 20.84
C GLU A 17 -32.31 -18.94 19.68
N PRO A 18 -30.97 -18.99 19.78
CA PRO A 18 -30.13 -18.62 18.65
C PRO A 18 -30.37 -19.61 17.52
N ALA A 19 -30.80 -19.09 16.36
CA ALA A 19 -30.92 -19.88 15.15
C ALA A 19 -29.63 -20.68 14.90
N PRO A 20 -29.73 -21.93 14.43
CA PRO A 20 -28.56 -22.76 14.17
C PRO A 20 -27.64 -22.03 13.19
N ARG A 21 -26.39 -21.78 13.62
CA ARG A 21 -25.34 -21.25 12.75
C ARG A 21 -25.20 -22.22 11.59
N LYS A 22 -25.56 -21.78 10.37
CA LYS A 22 -25.13 -22.47 9.15
C LYS A 22 -23.63 -22.69 9.27
N GLU A 23 -23.21 -23.95 9.20
CA GLU A 23 -21.80 -24.29 9.10
C GLU A 23 -21.21 -23.47 7.96
N ARG A 24 -20.30 -22.54 8.30
CA ARG A 24 -19.51 -21.84 7.29
C ARG A 24 -18.71 -22.93 6.59
N GLN A 25 -19.11 -23.28 5.37
CA GLN A 25 -18.24 -24.01 4.47
C GLN A 25 -16.95 -23.19 4.37
N VAL A 26 -15.89 -23.72 4.97
CA VAL A 26 -14.55 -23.15 4.86
C VAL A 26 -14.14 -23.43 3.42
N LEU A 27 -14.37 -22.46 2.54
CA LEU A 27 -13.84 -22.52 1.20
C LEU A 27 -12.33 -22.74 1.28
N PRO A 28 -11.72 -23.33 0.22
CA PRO A 28 -10.31 -23.10 -0.04
C PRO A 28 -10.05 -21.58 -0.07
N ILE A 29 -8.83 -21.12 -0.26
CA ILE A 29 -8.49 -19.71 -0.05
C ILE A 29 -8.96 -18.72 -1.16
N PRO A 30 -9.67 -19.07 -2.28
CA PRO A 30 -9.66 -18.14 -3.40
C PRO A 30 -10.49 -16.89 -3.05
N TYR A 31 -9.84 -15.74 -3.25
CA TYR A 31 -10.41 -14.39 -3.16
C TYR A 31 -10.69 -13.83 -1.77
N SER A 32 -10.49 -14.54 -0.66
CA SER A 32 -10.82 -14.03 0.70
C SER A 32 -10.09 -12.73 1.10
N ASN A 33 -8.98 -12.42 0.44
CA ASN A 33 -8.16 -11.23 0.61
C ASN A 33 -8.68 -9.99 -0.15
N VAL A 34 -9.56 -10.15 -1.13
CA VAL A 34 -10.14 -9.03 -1.89
C VAL A 34 -11.23 -8.36 -1.05
N ALA A 35 -11.22 -7.04 -0.88
CA ALA A 35 -12.27 -6.38 -0.09
C ALA A 35 -13.65 -6.48 -0.77
N ASP A 36 -14.72 -6.68 0.01
CA ASP A 36 -16.10 -6.88 -0.48
C ASP A 36 -16.54 -5.79 -1.47
N LYS A 37 -16.15 -4.53 -1.21
CA LYS A 37 -16.49 -3.40 -2.08
C LYS A 37 -16.04 -3.62 -3.53
N TYR A 38 -14.93 -4.31 -3.76
CA TYR A 38 -14.40 -4.56 -5.12
C TYR A 38 -15.04 -5.77 -5.78
N ILE A 39 -15.34 -6.83 -5.02
CA ILE A 39 -16.16 -7.94 -5.52
C ILE A 39 -17.54 -7.44 -5.94
N ASN A 40 -18.15 -6.59 -5.12
CA ASN A 40 -19.47 -6.01 -5.39
C ASN A 40 -19.44 -5.04 -6.58
N LYS A 41 -18.37 -4.25 -6.74
CA LYS A 41 -18.17 -3.40 -7.92
C LYS A 41 -18.04 -4.26 -9.19
N LEU A 42 -17.23 -5.33 -9.16
CA LEU A 42 -17.06 -6.23 -10.30
C LEU A 42 -18.38 -6.92 -10.66
N ALA A 43 -19.11 -7.43 -9.67
CA ALA A 43 -20.44 -8.00 -9.88
C ALA A 43 -21.39 -7.00 -10.55
N ARG A 44 -21.45 -5.77 -10.04
CA ARG A 44 -22.31 -4.71 -10.61
C ARG A 44 -21.96 -4.38 -12.05
N GLN A 45 -20.67 -4.29 -12.40
CA GLN A 45 -20.23 -4.04 -13.78
C GLN A 45 -20.64 -5.15 -14.76
N ASN A 46 -20.77 -6.38 -14.28
CA ASN A 46 -21.17 -7.53 -15.10
C ASN A 46 -22.66 -7.92 -14.89
N GLY A 47 -23.49 -7.00 -14.38
CA GLY A 47 -24.94 -7.22 -14.26
C GLY A 47 -25.38 -8.18 -13.15
N ILE A 48 -24.46 -8.62 -12.28
CA ILE A 48 -24.76 -9.50 -11.14
C ILE A 48 -25.23 -8.66 -9.95
N LYS A 49 -26.40 -9.02 -9.40
CA LYS A 49 -26.89 -8.42 -8.16
C LYS A 49 -25.99 -8.84 -7.01
N SER A 50 -25.44 -7.88 -6.27
CA SER A 50 -24.52 -8.11 -5.14
C SER A 50 -25.05 -7.59 -3.79
N ARG A 51 -26.04 -6.70 -3.79
CA ARG A 51 -26.55 -6.09 -2.56
C ARG A 51 -27.27 -7.13 -1.69
N SER A 52 -26.89 -7.19 -0.41
CA SER A 52 -27.50 -8.07 0.61
C SER A 52 -27.37 -9.57 0.32
N ARG A 53 -26.45 -9.98 -0.57
CA ARG A 53 -26.15 -11.39 -0.84
C ARG A 53 -24.89 -11.84 -0.12
N ASP A 54 -24.77 -13.15 0.09
CA ASP A 54 -23.53 -13.71 0.59
C ASP A 54 -22.41 -13.54 -0.44
N ARG A 55 -21.20 -13.27 0.05
CA ARG A 55 -20.02 -13.08 -0.78
C ARG A 55 -19.73 -14.31 -1.64
N VAL A 56 -19.93 -15.50 -1.09
CA VAL A 56 -19.67 -16.78 -1.78
C VAL A 56 -20.56 -16.89 -3.00
N ASP A 57 -21.85 -16.64 -2.85
CA ASP A 57 -22.82 -16.68 -3.96
C ASP A 57 -22.44 -15.69 -5.08
N VAL A 58 -21.99 -14.48 -4.72
CA VAL A 58 -21.59 -13.46 -5.70
C VAL A 58 -20.32 -13.89 -6.46
N ILE A 59 -19.37 -14.54 -5.78
CA ILE A 59 -18.16 -15.07 -6.40
C ILE A 59 -18.51 -16.23 -7.34
N GLU A 60 -19.39 -17.14 -6.92
CA GLU A 60 -19.82 -18.27 -7.75
C GLU A 60 -20.53 -17.80 -9.03
N ASP A 61 -21.41 -16.81 -8.94
CA ASP A 61 -22.06 -16.21 -10.12
C ASP A 61 -21.02 -15.60 -11.08
N LEU A 62 -20.01 -14.89 -10.55
CA LEU A 62 -18.93 -14.32 -11.35
C LEU A 62 -18.11 -15.41 -12.05
N LEU A 63 -17.85 -16.54 -11.37
CA LEU A 63 -17.15 -17.69 -11.96
C LEU A 63 -17.99 -18.36 -13.06
N GLN A 64 -19.29 -18.54 -12.82
CA GLN A 64 -20.22 -19.13 -13.80
C GLN A 64 -20.35 -18.27 -15.05
N GLN A 65 -20.24 -16.95 -14.94
CA GLN A 65 -20.21 -16.02 -16.07
C GLN A 65 -18.82 -15.88 -16.73
N GLY A 66 -17.83 -16.68 -16.33
CA GLY A 66 -16.51 -16.72 -16.95
C GLY A 66 -15.55 -15.62 -16.49
N HIS A 67 -15.80 -14.95 -15.37
CA HIS A 67 -14.95 -13.85 -14.86
C HIS A 67 -13.83 -14.31 -13.91
N LYS A 68 -13.41 -15.58 -14.02
CA LYS A 68 -12.35 -16.16 -13.18
C LYS A 68 -11.04 -15.37 -13.26
N GLU A 69 -10.61 -15.00 -14.47
CA GLU A 69 -9.35 -14.27 -14.68
C GLU A 69 -9.33 -12.93 -13.94
N LYS A 70 -10.45 -12.18 -13.98
CA LYS A 70 -10.58 -10.91 -13.25
C LYS A 70 -10.52 -11.12 -11.74
N LEU A 71 -11.15 -12.18 -11.24
CA LEU A 71 -11.10 -12.53 -9.81
C LEU A 71 -9.69 -12.95 -9.39
N ASP A 72 -8.99 -13.75 -10.19
CA ASP A 72 -7.60 -14.18 -9.96
C ASP A 72 -6.66 -12.97 -9.96
N HIS A 73 -6.81 -12.05 -10.92
CA HIS A 73 -6.07 -10.78 -10.96
C HIS A 73 -6.28 -9.96 -9.69
N LEU A 74 -7.54 -9.78 -9.27
CA LEU A 74 -7.84 -9.06 -8.02
C LEU A 74 -7.22 -9.78 -6.81
N SER A 75 -7.39 -11.10 -6.69
CA SER A 75 -6.78 -11.88 -5.61
C SER A 75 -5.27 -11.63 -5.53
N SER A 76 -4.60 -11.76 -6.66
CA SER A 76 -3.15 -11.61 -6.78
C SER A 76 -2.68 -10.22 -6.35
N ASN A 77 -3.41 -9.17 -6.72
CA ASN A 77 -3.05 -7.78 -6.37
C ASN A 77 -3.42 -7.40 -4.93
N PHE A 78 -4.46 -7.99 -4.36
CA PHE A 78 -4.86 -7.74 -2.96
C PHE A 78 -4.04 -8.53 -1.95
N GLN A 79 -3.29 -9.53 -2.39
CA GLN A 79 -2.40 -10.30 -1.53
C GLN A 79 -1.25 -9.45 -0.97
N TYR A 80 -0.79 -8.48 -1.76
CA TYR A 80 0.37 -7.65 -1.47
C TYR A 80 0.02 -6.19 -1.14
N VAL A 81 -1.17 -5.92 -0.61
CA VAL A 81 -1.62 -4.54 -0.31
C VAL A 81 -0.60 -3.75 0.53
N GLY A 82 -0.42 -2.47 0.18
CA GLY A 82 0.48 -1.55 0.86
C GLY A 82 -0.21 -0.28 1.29
N LYS A 83 0.16 0.26 2.46
CA LYS A 83 -0.13 1.67 2.82
C LYS A 83 1.08 2.57 2.54
N TYR A 84 2.28 2.02 2.70
CA TYR A 84 3.53 2.73 2.53
C TYR A 84 4.25 2.19 1.31
N LEU A 85 5.03 3.03 0.67
CA LEU A 85 5.92 2.67 -0.43
C LEU A 85 7.26 3.37 -0.21
N THR A 86 8.34 2.59 -0.29
CA THR A 86 9.72 3.08 -0.26
C THR A 86 10.55 2.18 -1.14
N LEU A 87 11.29 2.76 -2.08
CA LEU A 87 12.24 2.03 -2.90
C LEU A 87 13.64 2.28 -2.36
N CYS A 88 14.43 1.22 -2.28
CA CYS A 88 15.74 1.24 -1.67
C CYS A 88 16.75 0.60 -2.63
N LYS A 89 17.91 1.23 -2.74
CA LYS A 89 19.05 0.71 -3.48
C LYS A 89 20.16 0.35 -2.50
N ILE A 90 20.81 -0.77 -2.75
CA ILE A 90 22.00 -1.20 -2.01
C ILE A 90 23.22 -0.62 -2.74
N GLU A 91 24.22 -0.16 -1.99
CA GLU A 91 25.47 0.33 -2.58
C GLU A 91 26.36 -0.80 -3.11
N GLN A 92 26.17 -2.02 -2.60
CA GLN A 92 26.88 -3.21 -3.03
C GLN A 92 26.10 -3.96 -4.11
N LEU A 93 26.83 -4.61 -5.03
CA LEU A 93 26.23 -5.53 -5.99
C LEU A 93 25.55 -6.70 -5.27
N PHE A 94 24.43 -7.15 -5.83
CA PHE A 94 23.76 -8.35 -5.34
C PHE A 94 24.70 -9.57 -5.45
N PRO A 95 24.74 -10.42 -4.42
CA PRO A 95 25.63 -11.58 -4.45
C PRO A 95 25.20 -12.55 -5.56
N ASP A 96 26.17 -13.24 -6.17
CA ASP A 96 25.93 -14.10 -7.34
C ASP A 96 24.91 -15.22 -7.10
N ILE A 97 24.75 -15.63 -5.85
CA ILE A 97 23.78 -16.62 -5.39
C ILE A 97 22.33 -16.11 -5.40
N ALA A 98 22.12 -14.80 -5.50
CA ALA A 98 20.81 -14.16 -5.40
C ALA A 98 20.65 -12.97 -6.37
N ASN A 99 21.51 -12.78 -7.36
CA ASN A 99 21.47 -11.63 -8.28
C ASN A 99 20.39 -11.70 -9.38
N THR A 100 19.55 -12.73 -9.38
CA THR A 100 18.37 -12.82 -10.26
C THR A 100 17.20 -13.40 -9.48
N ALA A 101 15.96 -13.13 -9.93
CA ALA A 101 14.76 -13.69 -9.33
C ALA A 101 14.82 -15.22 -9.18
N GLN A 102 15.29 -15.92 -10.22
CA GLN A 102 15.41 -17.38 -10.19
C GLN A 102 16.44 -17.87 -9.18
N LYS A 103 17.63 -17.26 -9.14
CA LYS A 103 18.67 -17.64 -8.18
C LYS A 103 18.26 -17.32 -6.75
N PHE A 104 17.62 -16.17 -6.52
CA PHE A 104 17.10 -15.79 -5.21
C PHE A 104 16.07 -16.80 -4.69
N LEU A 105 15.10 -17.22 -5.52
CA LEU A 105 14.13 -18.25 -5.14
C LEU A 105 14.78 -19.60 -4.85
N ARG A 106 15.75 -20.02 -5.68
CA ARG A 106 16.51 -21.26 -5.45
C ARG A 106 17.24 -21.20 -4.11
N LYS A 107 17.92 -20.09 -3.80
CA LYS A 107 18.56 -19.87 -2.51
C LYS A 107 17.60 -20.02 -1.34
N LEU A 108 16.40 -19.44 -1.42
CA LEU A 108 15.38 -19.56 -0.36
C LEU A 108 14.97 -21.03 -0.13
N VAL A 109 14.91 -21.84 -1.20
CA VAL A 109 14.62 -23.28 -1.12
C VAL A 109 15.81 -24.06 -0.57
N ASP A 110 17.01 -23.81 -1.08
CA ASP A 110 18.25 -24.51 -0.69
C ASP A 110 18.57 -24.28 0.80
N GLU A 111 18.32 -23.07 1.30
CA GLU A 111 18.46 -22.69 2.71
C GLU A 111 17.25 -23.10 3.57
N ARG A 112 16.28 -23.81 3.00
CA ARG A 112 15.06 -24.27 3.69
C ARG A 112 14.25 -23.16 4.35
N ARG A 113 14.32 -21.94 3.81
CA ARG A 113 13.47 -20.81 4.23
C ARG A 113 12.05 -21.01 3.72
N ILE A 114 11.91 -21.65 2.56
CA ILE A 114 10.64 -22.09 1.96
C ILE A 114 10.82 -23.47 1.30
N ASN A 115 9.71 -24.11 0.97
CA ASN A 115 9.64 -25.29 0.11
C ASN A 115 9.33 -24.87 -1.34
N GLU A 116 9.68 -25.70 -2.32
CA GLU A 116 9.36 -25.43 -3.72
C GLU A 116 7.85 -25.31 -3.97
N SER A 117 7.03 -26.10 -3.27
CA SER A 117 5.57 -26.03 -3.34
C SER A 117 4.96 -24.74 -2.75
N GLN A 118 5.76 -23.94 -2.04
CA GLN A 118 5.32 -22.66 -1.48
C GLN A 118 5.55 -21.49 -2.43
N ILE A 119 6.29 -21.69 -3.52
CA ILE A 119 6.45 -20.68 -4.57
C ILE A 119 5.07 -20.47 -5.23
N ASP A 120 4.71 -19.21 -5.43
CA ASP A 120 3.43 -18.72 -5.97
C ASP A 120 2.20 -19.09 -5.12
N ASN A 121 2.41 -19.45 -3.85
CA ASN A 121 1.36 -19.84 -2.92
C ASN A 121 1.41 -19.06 -1.60
N GLU A 122 0.25 -18.92 -0.94
CA GLU A 122 0.15 -18.42 0.43
C GLU A 122 0.00 -19.57 1.42
N TRP A 123 0.69 -19.48 2.54
CA TRP A 123 0.57 -20.43 3.65
C TRP A 123 0.48 -19.68 4.98
N ARG A 124 0.12 -20.42 6.03
CA ARG A 124 -0.06 -19.88 7.38
C ARG A 124 0.97 -20.49 8.32
N PRO A 125 2.14 -19.85 8.52
CA PRO A 125 3.09 -20.32 9.52
C PRO A 125 2.49 -20.16 10.93
N THR A 126 2.98 -20.95 11.89
CA THR A 126 2.67 -20.73 13.31
C THR A 126 3.15 -19.34 13.72
N LEU A 127 2.26 -18.52 14.26
CA LEU A 127 2.53 -17.13 14.61
C LEU A 127 3.65 -17.03 15.67
N SER A 128 4.81 -16.52 15.26
CA SER A 128 5.93 -16.15 16.14
C SER A 128 6.04 -14.64 16.29
N LEU A 129 6.81 -14.16 17.28
CA LEU A 129 7.21 -12.75 17.35
C LEU A 129 8.27 -12.39 16.30
N ASP A 130 8.98 -13.39 15.78
CA ASP A 130 9.95 -13.22 14.70
C ASP A 130 9.27 -13.02 13.34
N ILE A 131 9.99 -12.40 12.42
CA ILE A 131 9.52 -12.20 11.05
C ILE A 131 9.57 -13.53 10.29
N GLN A 132 8.45 -13.92 9.70
CA GLN A 132 8.31 -15.16 8.94
C GLN A 132 7.73 -14.89 7.55
N LEU A 133 8.14 -15.67 6.55
CA LEU A 133 7.52 -15.70 5.23
C LEU A 133 6.17 -16.42 5.31
N CYS A 134 5.15 -15.86 4.65
CA CYS A 134 3.83 -16.47 4.52
C CYS A 134 3.29 -16.48 3.08
N ALA A 135 3.91 -15.76 2.16
CA ALA A 135 3.70 -15.96 0.73
C ALA A 135 4.95 -15.53 -0.05
N VAL A 136 5.26 -16.25 -1.12
CA VAL A 136 6.31 -15.88 -2.09
C VAL A 136 5.70 -16.01 -3.48
N ARG A 137 5.83 -14.98 -4.31
CA ARG A 137 5.35 -15.00 -5.70
C ARG A 137 6.42 -14.44 -6.62
N ARG A 138 6.57 -15.04 -7.79
CA ARG A 138 7.40 -14.51 -8.88
C ARG A 138 6.52 -13.91 -9.97
N ASP A 139 6.89 -12.72 -10.43
CA ASP A 139 6.27 -12.05 -11.57
C ASP A 139 7.41 -11.47 -12.44
N GLY A 140 7.76 -12.19 -13.51
CA GLY A 140 8.96 -11.89 -14.32
C GLY A 140 10.24 -11.89 -13.48
N GLY A 141 11.02 -10.81 -13.55
CA GLY A 141 12.20 -10.60 -12.71
C GLY A 141 11.88 -9.93 -11.37
N THR A 142 10.62 -9.89 -10.92
CA THR A 142 10.25 -9.37 -9.60
C THR A 142 9.81 -10.49 -8.66
N VAL A 143 10.26 -10.46 -7.41
CA VAL A 143 9.88 -11.42 -6.37
C VAL A 143 9.16 -10.70 -5.23
N TYR A 144 7.94 -11.15 -4.93
CA TYR A 144 7.09 -10.60 -3.87
C TYR A 144 7.17 -11.50 -2.64
N LEU A 145 7.44 -10.90 -1.49
CA LEU A 145 7.53 -11.56 -0.20
C LEU A 145 6.48 -10.97 0.74
N LYS A 146 5.52 -11.79 1.16
CA LYS A 146 4.58 -11.43 2.23
C LYS A 146 5.10 -11.99 3.54
N LEU A 147 5.25 -11.09 4.51
CA LEU A 147 5.79 -11.37 5.82
C LEU A 147 4.68 -11.32 6.86
N VAL A 148 4.84 -12.12 7.91
CA VAL A 148 4.01 -12.08 9.11
C VAL A 148 4.91 -12.07 10.34
N GLU A 149 4.59 -11.21 11.31
CA GLU A 149 5.17 -11.21 12.66
C GLU A 149 4.05 -11.04 13.69
N GLY A 150 4.23 -11.59 14.88
CA GLY A 150 3.35 -11.42 16.01
C GLY A 150 3.62 -10.08 16.71
N LYS A 151 2.59 -9.27 16.88
CA LYS A 151 2.64 -8.06 17.71
C LYS A 151 1.91 -8.28 19.02
N LYS A 152 2.61 -8.01 20.12
CA LYS A 152 2.02 -8.02 21.45
C LYS A 152 0.95 -6.93 21.54
N THR A 153 -0.17 -7.27 22.15
CA THR A 153 -1.25 -6.37 22.50
C THR A 153 -1.80 -6.77 23.86
N THR A 154 -2.67 -5.93 24.43
CA THR A 154 -3.50 -6.30 25.57
C THR A 154 -4.96 -6.34 25.12
N ILE A 155 -5.70 -7.34 25.60
CA ILE A 155 -7.15 -7.44 25.37
C ILE A 155 -7.82 -7.25 26.73
N PRO A 156 -8.85 -6.39 26.84
CA PRO A 156 -9.66 -6.31 28.05
C PRO A 156 -10.18 -7.68 28.46
N SER A 157 -10.08 -7.99 29.75
CA SER A 157 -10.67 -9.20 30.31
C SER A 157 -12.20 -9.14 30.17
N SER A 158 -12.85 -10.29 30.06
CA SER A 158 -14.30 -10.38 29.88
C SER A 158 -15.10 -9.83 31.07
N ASP A 159 -14.47 -9.68 32.23
CA ASP A 159 -15.02 -9.05 33.42
C ASP A 159 -14.92 -7.51 33.40
N GLY A 160 -14.20 -6.92 32.45
CA GLY A 160 -14.01 -5.46 32.33
C GLY A 160 -13.04 -4.84 33.35
N TYR A 161 -12.50 -5.60 34.31
CA TYR A 161 -11.66 -5.09 35.39
C TYR A 161 -10.16 -5.33 35.18
N GLY A 162 -9.77 -6.06 34.12
CA GLY A 162 -8.38 -6.36 33.81
C GLY A 162 -8.05 -6.32 32.33
N SER A 163 -6.78 -6.57 32.01
CA SER A 163 -6.35 -6.85 30.64
C SER A 163 -5.40 -8.05 30.62
N ARG A 164 -5.47 -8.84 29.55
CA ARG A 164 -4.59 -9.99 29.33
C ARG A 164 -3.67 -9.75 28.14
N PRO A 165 -2.39 -10.11 28.22
CA PRO A 165 -1.51 -10.11 27.07
C PRO A 165 -2.06 -11.01 25.96
N SER A 166 -1.93 -10.56 24.72
CA SER A 166 -2.27 -11.31 23.52
C SER A 166 -1.31 -10.96 22.40
N VAL A 167 -1.38 -11.72 21.31
CA VAL A 167 -0.55 -11.50 20.12
C VAL A 167 -1.46 -11.54 18.90
N TYR A 168 -1.30 -10.58 18.00
CA TYR A 168 -2.02 -10.54 16.73
C TYR A 168 -1.03 -10.54 15.56
N PRO A 169 -1.40 -11.09 14.40
CA PRO A 169 -0.54 -11.09 13.23
C PRO A 169 -0.47 -9.70 12.60
N LYS A 170 0.75 -9.23 12.35
CA LYS A 170 1.03 -8.06 11.53
C LYS A 170 1.64 -8.52 10.22
N PHE A 171 1.02 -8.11 9.11
CA PHE A 171 1.50 -8.40 7.76
C PHE A 171 2.26 -7.22 7.18
N THR A 172 3.36 -7.52 6.50
CA THR A 172 4.20 -6.56 5.77
C THR A 172 4.61 -7.17 4.45
N VAL A 173 4.92 -6.33 3.46
CA VAL A 173 5.35 -6.78 2.13
C VAL A 173 6.72 -6.21 1.81
N ILE A 174 7.59 -7.06 1.28
CA ILE A 174 8.88 -6.71 0.67
C ILE A 174 8.85 -7.21 -0.76
N ILE A 175 9.28 -6.39 -1.71
CA ILE A 175 9.37 -6.79 -3.12
C ILE A 175 10.81 -6.53 -3.59
N VAL A 176 11.37 -7.48 -4.34
CA VAL A 176 12.72 -7.36 -4.89
C VAL A 176 12.61 -7.36 -6.41
N HIS A 177 13.02 -6.25 -7.02
CA HIS A 177 12.99 -6.04 -8.47
C HIS A 177 14.38 -6.32 -9.06
N PHE A 178 14.51 -7.41 -9.82
CA PHE A 178 15.73 -7.79 -10.53
C PHE A 178 15.72 -7.36 -12.01
N ASN A 179 14.73 -6.57 -12.43
CA ASN A 179 14.56 -6.18 -13.83
C ASN A 179 15.58 -5.12 -14.30
N ASN A 180 16.31 -4.50 -13.38
CA ASN A 180 17.29 -3.46 -13.65
C ASN A 180 18.70 -4.02 -13.48
N GLU A 181 19.70 -3.38 -14.10
CA GLU A 181 21.12 -3.69 -13.86
C GLU A 181 21.45 -3.67 -12.36
N ASP A 182 20.84 -2.72 -11.64
CA ASP A 182 20.89 -2.63 -10.18
C ASP A 182 19.54 -3.02 -9.55
N PRO A 183 19.44 -4.17 -8.86
CA PRO A 183 18.19 -4.58 -8.24
C PRO A 183 17.74 -3.62 -7.14
N ILE A 184 16.43 -3.39 -7.06
CA ILE A 184 15.79 -2.46 -6.13
C ILE A 184 14.93 -3.24 -5.14
N ILE A 185 14.95 -2.82 -3.87
CA ILE A 185 14.10 -3.40 -2.83
C ILE A 185 13.00 -2.40 -2.50
N GLU A 186 11.76 -2.83 -2.69
CA GLU A 186 10.57 -2.11 -2.27
C GLU A 186 10.12 -2.57 -0.88
N LEU A 187 9.96 -1.63 0.04
CA LEU A 187 9.46 -1.86 1.39
C LEU A 187 8.07 -1.23 1.56
N ARG A 188 7.06 -2.04 1.89
CA ARG A 188 5.69 -1.58 2.18
C ARG A 188 5.42 -1.45 3.68
N CYS A 189 6.27 -0.68 4.36
CA CYS A 189 6.19 -0.48 5.81
C CYS A 189 6.44 0.98 6.23
N ALA A 190 6.07 1.31 7.46
CA ALA A 190 6.32 2.64 8.01
C ALA A 190 7.83 2.90 8.17
N THR A 191 8.24 4.16 8.10
CA THR A 191 9.66 4.57 8.19
C THR A 191 10.38 3.99 9.41
N SER A 192 9.71 3.96 10.56
CA SER A 192 10.27 3.41 11.82
C SER A 192 10.57 1.91 11.80
N GLU A 193 10.08 1.17 10.80
CA GLU A 193 10.32 -0.26 10.66
C GLU A 193 11.19 -0.62 9.45
N GLN A 194 11.58 0.36 8.62
CA GLN A 194 12.33 0.11 7.39
C GLN A 194 13.65 -0.60 7.66
N GLU A 195 14.41 -0.17 8.66
CA GLU A 195 15.68 -0.80 9.02
C GLU A 195 15.49 -2.28 9.40
N LYS A 196 14.46 -2.58 10.20
CA LYS A 196 14.12 -3.95 10.60
C LYS A 196 13.84 -4.85 9.39
N TYR A 197 12.98 -4.39 8.48
CA TYR A 197 12.60 -5.16 7.30
C TYR A 197 13.69 -5.22 6.23
N MET A 198 14.48 -4.16 6.09
CA MET A 198 15.68 -4.16 5.26
C MET A 198 16.68 -5.18 5.77
N ASN A 199 16.96 -5.21 7.07
CA ASN A 199 17.89 -6.18 7.65
C ASN A 199 17.46 -7.63 7.38
N PHE A 200 16.15 -7.90 7.48
CA PHE A 200 15.58 -9.19 7.12
C PHE A 200 15.75 -9.50 5.62
N ALA A 201 15.48 -8.54 4.73
CA ALA A 201 15.68 -8.71 3.29
C ALA A 201 17.16 -8.99 2.95
N MET A 202 18.09 -8.26 3.57
CA MET A 202 19.53 -8.45 3.38
C MET A 202 19.99 -9.85 3.79
N GLU A 203 19.48 -10.37 4.91
CA GLU A 203 19.73 -11.75 5.35
C GLU A 203 19.22 -12.77 4.33
N LEU A 204 18.00 -12.59 3.82
CA LEU A 204 17.43 -13.47 2.80
C LEU A 204 18.27 -13.47 1.51
N ILE A 205 18.72 -12.29 1.07
CA ILE A 205 19.53 -12.15 -0.15
C ILE A 205 20.94 -12.74 0.06
N GLY A 206 21.44 -12.76 1.30
CA GLY A 206 22.76 -13.31 1.66
C GLY A 206 23.86 -12.26 1.74
N PHE A 207 23.51 -11.00 2.04
CA PHE A 207 24.51 -9.97 2.30
C PHE A 207 25.15 -10.15 3.68
N GLY A 208 26.50 -10.14 3.72
CA GLY A 208 27.26 -10.02 4.95
C GLY A 208 27.24 -8.58 5.47
N LYS A 209 27.22 -8.40 6.80
CA LYS A 209 27.41 -7.08 7.41
C LYS A 209 28.90 -6.66 7.30
N PRO A 210 29.21 -5.37 7.12
CA PRO A 210 28.29 -4.25 6.95
C PRO A 210 27.79 -4.09 5.50
N TYR A 211 26.52 -3.71 5.35
CA TYR A 211 25.94 -3.27 4.07
C TYR A 211 25.40 -1.86 4.22
N LYS A 212 25.30 -1.15 3.09
CA LYS A 212 24.76 0.21 3.05
C LYS A 212 23.65 0.28 2.01
N TRP A 213 22.59 0.97 2.36
CA TRP A 213 21.45 1.19 1.50
C TRP A 213 20.96 2.61 1.66
N HIS A 214 20.35 3.13 0.60
CA HIS A 214 19.74 4.44 0.59
C HIS A 214 18.39 4.36 -0.13
N LYS A 215 17.52 5.32 0.18
CA LYS A 215 16.25 5.47 -0.54
C LYS A 215 16.52 5.99 -1.94
N THR A 216 15.82 5.43 -2.91
CA THR A 216 15.87 5.83 -4.31
C THR A 216 14.43 5.91 -4.82
N PRO A 217 14.13 6.67 -5.87
CA PRO A 217 14.89 7.83 -6.33
C PRO A 217 14.85 8.97 -5.30
N LYS A 218 15.82 9.87 -5.36
CA LYS A 218 15.77 11.11 -4.56
C LYS A 218 14.72 12.02 -5.17
N LEU A 219 13.63 12.25 -4.46
CA LEU A 219 12.55 13.08 -4.95
C LEU A 219 12.93 14.57 -4.93
N THR A 220 12.56 15.27 -6.00
CA THR A 220 12.62 16.72 -6.11
C THR A 220 11.22 17.26 -6.39
N LYS A 221 11.00 18.56 -6.19
CA LYS A 221 9.74 19.21 -6.54
C LYS A 221 9.37 19.00 -8.01
N GLU A 222 10.35 19.09 -8.88
CA GLU A 222 10.17 18.89 -10.33
C GLU A 222 9.68 17.47 -10.64
N ILE A 223 10.30 16.45 -10.02
CA ILE A 223 9.85 15.05 -10.17
C ILE A 223 8.40 14.91 -9.69
N VAL A 224 8.05 15.50 -8.55
CA VAL A 224 6.72 15.38 -7.97
C VAL A 224 5.66 16.11 -8.81
N SER A 225 5.96 17.32 -9.30
CA SER A 225 5.09 18.08 -10.20
C SER A 225 4.79 17.29 -11.47
N LYS A 226 5.81 16.77 -12.15
CA LYS A 226 5.63 15.94 -13.35
C LYS A 226 4.92 14.61 -13.06
N LEU A 227 5.15 14.02 -11.88
CA LEU A 227 4.44 12.82 -11.47
C LEU A 227 2.93 13.06 -11.40
N TYR A 228 2.49 14.24 -10.99
CA TYR A 228 1.07 14.59 -10.97
C TYR A 228 0.46 14.67 -12.35
N GLU A 229 1.18 15.21 -13.32
CA GLU A 229 0.75 15.23 -14.72
C GLU A 229 0.61 13.80 -15.26
N VAL A 230 1.60 12.94 -15.01
CA VAL A 230 1.60 11.53 -15.46
C VAL A 230 0.46 10.74 -14.82
N LEU A 231 0.22 10.93 -13.52
CA LEU A 231 -0.87 10.28 -12.80
C LEU A 231 -2.24 10.93 -13.05
N ARG A 232 -2.27 12.07 -13.76
CA ARG A 232 -3.46 12.93 -13.90
C ARG A 232 -4.11 13.23 -12.54
N ALA A 233 -3.27 13.51 -11.56
CA ALA A 233 -3.66 13.70 -10.17
C ALA A 233 -3.92 15.18 -9.87
N GLY A 234 -4.92 15.46 -9.02
CA GLY A 234 -5.11 16.79 -8.44
C GLY A 234 -4.38 16.92 -7.10
N VAL A 235 -3.94 18.12 -6.74
CA VAL A 235 -3.26 18.39 -5.47
C VAL A 235 -4.31 18.70 -4.40
N ALA A 236 -4.41 17.84 -3.39
CA ALA A 236 -5.34 18.01 -2.27
C ALA A 236 -4.71 18.72 -1.06
N ALA A 237 -3.40 18.61 -0.85
CA ALA A 237 -2.74 19.31 0.24
C ALA A 237 -1.28 19.59 -0.10
N ARG A 238 -0.76 20.72 0.39
CA ARG A 238 0.65 21.12 0.23
C ARG A 238 1.17 21.66 1.55
N HIS A 239 2.32 21.15 2.00
CA HIS A 239 2.99 21.61 3.21
C HIS A 239 4.27 22.36 2.84
N ILE A 240 4.30 23.64 3.17
CA ILE A 240 5.40 24.56 2.88
C ILE A 240 6.13 24.87 4.17
N SER A 241 7.44 24.62 4.20
CA SER A 241 8.32 25.05 5.28
C SER A 241 8.57 26.56 5.13
N ILE A 242 8.39 27.30 6.23
CA ILE A 242 8.67 28.72 6.25
C ILE A 242 9.92 28.93 7.12
N PRO A 243 10.96 29.60 6.59
CA PRO A 243 12.24 29.75 7.31
C PRO A 243 12.17 30.66 8.55
N THR A 244 11.09 31.44 8.71
CA THR A 244 10.84 32.19 9.95
C THR A 244 10.28 31.26 11.04
N GLY A 245 10.42 31.59 12.34
CA GLY A 245 10.11 30.74 13.50
C GLY A 245 8.69 30.16 13.66
N LEU A 246 7.87 30.14 12.61
CA LEU A 246 6.54 29.55 12.50
C LEU A 246 6.55 28.06 12.07
N GLY A 247 7.69 27.50 11.69
CA GLY A 247 7.84 26.07 11.37
C GLY A 247 7.36 25.68 9.96
N GLY A 248 6.08 25.88 9.64
CA GLY A 248 5.51 25.57 8.32
C GLY A 248 4.01 25.84 8.22
N ILE A 249 3.50 25.94 6.99
CA ILE A 249 2.08 26.11 6.69
C ILE A 249 1.62 24.92 5.86
N GLN A 250 0.55 24.27 6.33
CA GLN A 250 -0.12 23.22 5.57
C GLN A 250 -1.46 23.73 5.06
N MET A 251 -1.61 23.71 3.74
CA MET A 251 -2.84 24.11 3.05
C MET A 251 -3.57 22.87 2.57
N TYR A 252 -4.89 22.87 2.75
CA TYR A 252 -5.75 21.76 2.41
C TYR A 252 -6.84 22.25 1.46
N GLY A 253 -6.96 21.57 0.32
CA GLY A 253 -8.10 21.71 -0.57
C GLY A 253 -9.33 21.03 0.03
N GLN A 254 -10.51 21.55 -0.28
CA GLN A 254 -11.75 20.82 -0.02
C GLN A 254 -11.76 19.52 -0.86
N LYS A 255 -12.48 18.49 -0.39
CA LYS A 255 -12.58 17.22 -1.12
C LYS A 255 -13.02 17.46 -2.58
N GLY A 256 -12.17 17.03 -3.53
CA GLY A 256 -12.42 17.14 -4.97
C GLY A 256 -12.00 18.49 -5.58
N VAL A 257 -11.41 19.38 -4.79
CA VAL A 257 -10.79 20.63 -5.27
C VAL A 257 -9.29 20.38 -5.44
N ASP A 258 -8.79 20.79 -6.61
CA ASP A 258 -7.37 20.81 -6.93
C ASP A 258 -6.79 22.16 -6.54
N LEU A 259 -5.84 22.17 -5.61
CA LEU A 259 -5.20 23.39 -5.12
C LEU A 259 -4.48 24.16 -6.22
N ASP A 260 -3.96 23.50 -7.25
CA ASP A 260 -3.25 24.19 -8.35
C ASP A 260 -4.21 24.99 -9.26
N HIS A 261 -5.51 24.73 -9.17
CA HIS A 261 -6.57 25.41 -9.91
C HIS A 261 -7.51 26.22 -9.00
N ASP A 262 -7.16 26.41 -7.73
CA ASP A 262 -7.99 27.14 -6.75
C ASP A 262 -7.56 28.61 -6.64
N ASP A 263 -8.46 29.53 -7.04
CA ASP A 263 -8.21 30.97 -7.02
C ASP A 263 -7.85 31.49 -5.61
N THR A 264 -8.39 30.87 -4.56
CA THR A 264 -8.10 31.26 -3.17
C THR A 264 -6.67 30.90 -2.80
N TYR A 265 -6.23 29.70 -3.17
CA TYR A 265 -4.86 29.25 -3.01
C TYR A 265 -3.89 30.15 -3.76
N THR A 266 -4.18 30.49 -5.02
CA THR A 266 -3.36 31.44 -5.80
C THR A 266 -3.26 32.81 -5.12
N ALA A 267 -4.39 33.35 -4.65
CA ALA A 267 -4.41 34.64 -3.95
C ALA A 267 -3.59 34.62 -2.65
N VAL A 268 -3.62 33.51 -1.92
CA VAL A 268 -2.81 33.32 -0.71
C VAL A 268 -1.31 33.26 -1.06
N MET A 269 -0.93 32.50 -2.10
CA MET A 269 0.46 32.41 -2.54
C MET A 269 1.01 33.76 -3.04
N ASP A 270 0.21 34.50 -3.81
CA ASP A 270 0.57 35.85 -4.25
C ASP A 270 0.81 36.80 -3.05
N ALA A 271 0.03 36.65 -1.98
CA ALA A 271 0.22 37.44 -0.77
C ALA A 271 1.55 37.11 -0.08
N PHE A 272 1.93 35.84 0.02
CA PHE A 272 3.24 35.43 0.54
C PHE A 272 4.39 35.97 -0.31
N THR A 273 4.27 35.90 -1.65
CA THR A 273 5.25 36.45 -2.58
C THR A 273 5.41 37.96 -2.39
N LYS A 274 4.31 38.70 -2.26
CA LYS A 274 4.35 40.16 -1.99
C LYS A 274 5.01 40.52 -0.66
N LEU A 275 4.93 39.63 0.34
CA LEU A 275 5.58 39.80 1.63
C LEU A 275 7.04 39.33 1.65
N ASN A 276 7.60 38.91 0.51
CA ASN A 276 8.93 38.29 0.39
C ASN A 276 9.13 37.10 1.34
N ILE A 277 8.05 36.35 1.60
CA ILE A 277 8.12 35.10 2.37
C ILE A 277 8.40 33.97 1.39
N PRO A 278 9.54 33.25 1.50
CA PRO A 278 9.84 32.14 0.60
C PRO A 278 8.87 30.98 0.86
N THR A 279 8.26 30.52 -0.23
CA THR A 279 7.29 29.41 -0.24
C THR A 279 7.77 28.24 -1.10
N ASP A 280 9.02 28.31 -1.55
CA ASP A 280 9.68 27.37 -2.45
C ASP A 280 10.23 26.14 -1.74
N ASP A 281 10.02 25.97 -0.42
CA ASP A 281 10.45 24.83 0.39
C ASP A 281 9.29 23.89 0.77
N THR A 282 8.70 23.23 -0.22
CA THR A 282 7.70 22.17 0.01
C THR A 282 8.30 20.94 0.68
N MET A 283 7.68 20.54 1.79
CA MET A 283 8.00 19.37 2.61
C MET A 283 7.36 18.09 2.05
N ASP A 284 6.05 18.15 1.91
CA ASP A 284 5.18 17.05 1.50
C ASP A 284 3.98 17.59 0.73
N GLU A 285 3.46 16.74 -0.15
CA GLU A 285 2.29 17.03 -0.96
C GLU A 285 1.38 15.81 -1.03
N THR A 286 0.08 16.03 -0.94
CA THR A 286 -0.92 14.98 -1.05
C THR A 286 -1.70 15.18 -2.33
N CYS A 287 -1.71 14.17 -3.20
CA CYS A 287 -2.51 14.17 -4.41
C CYS A 287 -3.60 13.09 -4.36
N TYR A 288 -4.60 13.24 -5.23
CA TYR A 288 -5.65 12.25 -5.47
C TYR A 288 -5.74 11.94 -6.96
N PHE A 289 -5.98 10.68 -7.29
CA PHE A 289 -6.13 10.24 -8.67
C PHE A 289 -7.13 9.08 -8.77
N SER A 290 -7.71 8.94 -9.95
CA SER A 290 -8.51 7.79 -10.35
C SER A 290 -7.74 6.93 -11.33
N TYR A 291 -7.64 5.63 -11.04
CA TYR A 291 -7.01 4.65 -11.91
C TYR A 291 -8.02 3.59 -12.34
N SER A 292 -8.15 3.37 -13.64
CA SER A 292 -8.97 2.28 -14.20
C SER A 292 -8.08 1.08 -14.47
N ASP A 293 -8.27 0.00 -13.71
CA ASP A 293 -7.51 -1.23 -13.90
C ASP A 293 -7.85 -1.89 -15.24
N PRO A 294 -6.88 -2.09 -16.15
CA PRO A 294 -7.16 -2.56 -17.51
C PRO A 294 -7.68 -4.01 -17.56
N VAL A 295 -7.34 -4.84 -16.57
CA VAL A 295 -7.75 -6.26 -16.54
C VAL A 295 -9.17 -6.42 -15.98
N SER A 296 -9.45 -5.85 -14.81
CA SER A 296 -10.78 -5.95 -14.20
C SER A 296 -11.80 -4.96 -14.78
N GLY A 297 -11.34 -3.80 -15.30
CA GLY A 297 -12.17 -2.68 -15.73
C GLY A 297 -12.69 -1.83 -14.56
N LEU A 298 -12.19 -2.05 -13.34
CA LEU A 298 -12.62 -1.35 -12.14
C LEU A 298 -11.90 -0.01 -11.98
N GLU A 299 -12.66 1.03 -11.63
CA GLU A 299 -12.11 2.33 -11.23
C GLU A 299 -11.80 2.37 -9.73
N TYR A 300 -10.58 2.84 -9.44
CA TYR A 300 -9.99 2.97 -8.11
C TYR A 300 -9.57 4.41 -7.85
N GLU A 301 -10.18 5.00 -6.84
CA GLU A 301 -9.74 6.28 -6.29
C GLU A 301 -8.67 6.03 -5.22
N ALA A 302 -7.53 6.68 -5.37
CA ALA A 302 -6.43 6.64 -4.43
C ALA A 302 -5.95 8.05 -4.09
N SER A 303 -5.35 8.18 -2.91
CA SER A 303 -4.68 9.40 -2.51
C SER A 303 -3.37 9.04 -1.84
N VAL A 304 -2.31 9.72 -2.26
CA VAL A 304 -0.94 9.48 -1.84
C VAL A 304 -0.33 10.78 -1.36
N CYS A 305 0.23 10.74 -0.16
CA CYS A 305 1.09 11.75 0.41
C CYS A 305 2.54 11.40 0.06
N ILE A 306 3.23 12.35 -0.56
CA ILE A 306 4.61 12.24 -1.01
C ILE A 306 5.45 13.15 -0.12
N ASP A 307 6.27 12.55 0.73
CA ASP A 307 7.29 13.27 1.51
C ASP A 307 8.54 13.42 0.62
N ILE A 308 8.74 14.64 0.12
CA ILE A 308 9.79 14.97 -0.83
C ILE A 308 11.16 14.83 -0.14
N ARG A 309 11.27 15.31 1.10
CA ARG A 309 12.52 15.31 1.86
C ARG A 309 13.01 13.91 2.18
N ASN A 310 12.09 13.02 2.55
CA ASN A 310 12.43 11.66 2.96
C ASN A 310 12.25 10.63 1.84
N SER A 311 11.87 11.06 0.64
CA SER A 311 11.59 10.19 -0.53
C SER A 311 10.69 9.02 -0.14
N PHE A 312 9.55 9.35 0.46
CA PHE A 312 8.65 8.38 1.10
C PHE A 312 7.20 8.61 0.67
N PHE A 313 6.49 7.52 0.36
CA PHE A 313 5.12 7.58 -0.12
C PHE A 313 4.17 6.92 0.89
N THR A 314 3.11 7.63 1.25
CA THR A 314 2.06 7.13 2.16
C THR A 314 0.70 7.28 1.52
N PHE A 315 0.03 6.16 1.26
CA PHE A 315 -1.37 6.15 0.87
C PHE A 315 -2.27 6.39 2.08
N ASN A 316 -3.37 7.11 1.87
CA ASN A 316 -4.35 7.37 2.94
C ASN A 316 -5.02 6.08 3.46
N SER A 317 -5.13 5.06 2.61
CA SER A 317 -5.59 3.72 2.99
C SER A 317 -4.74 2.65 2.32
N ARG A 318 -4.88 1.38 2.73
CA ARG A 318 -4.20 0.27 2.03
C ARG A 318 -4.73 0.16 0.61
N VAL A 319 -3.81 0.20 -0.35
CA VAL A 319 -4.12 0.09 -1.78
C VAL A 319 -3.60 -1.25 -2.34
N PRO A 320 -4.24 -1.80 -3.40
CA PRO A 320 -3.77 -2.98 -4.10
C PRO A 320 -2.45 -2.75 -4.83
N ASP A 321 -1.77 -3.84 -5.16
CA ASP A 321 -0.46 -3.83 -5.82
C ASP A 321 -0.43 -3.03 -7.14
N PHE A 322 -1.43 -3.18 -8.01
CA PHE A 322 -1.49 -2.42 -9.27
C PHE A 322 -1.53 -0.89 -9.07
N ILE A 323 -2.09 -0.38 -7.97
CA ILE A 323 -2.05 1.07 -7.67
C ILE A 323 -0.63 1.49 -7.31
N VAL A 324 0.05 0.68 -6.51
CA VAL A 324 1.45 0.94 -6.13
C VAL A 324 2.33 0.89 -7.38
N LYS A 325 2.16 -0.13 -8.24
CA LYS A 325 2.84 -0.25 -9.53
C LYS A 325 2.60 0.96 -10.42
N HIS A 326 1.35 1.43 -10.55
CA HIS A 326 1.03 2.61 -11.34
C HIS A 326 1.79 3.86 -10.87
N VAL A 327 1.86 4.09 -9.54
CA VAL A 327 2.65 5.19 -8.97
C VAL A 327 4.14 4.98 -9.23
N MET A 328 4.67 3.77 -9.07
CA MET A 328 6.07 3.46 -9.36
C MET A 328 6.45 3.66 -10.82
N GLU A 329 5.62 3.19 -11.75
CA GLU A 329 5.80 3.38 -13.19
C GLU A 329 5.80 4.87 -13.55
N GLY A 330 4.91 5.65 -12.93
CA GLY A 330 4.90 7.10 -13.07
C GLY A 330 6.21 7.74 -12.60
N ILE A 331 6.73 7.34 -11.44
CA ILE A 331 7.99 7.86 -10.90
C ILE A 331 9.15 7.59 -11.87
N TRP A 332 9.27 6.35 -12.36
CA TRP A 332 10.35 5.98 -13.29
C TRP A 332 10.20 6.68 -14.65
N ALA A 333 8.98 6.80 -15.16
CA ALA A 333 8.73 7.51 -16.42
C ALA A 333 9.22 8.97 -16.35
N VAL A 334 8.89 9.67 -15.26
CA VAL A 334 9.33 11.05 -15.04
C VAL A 334 10.85 11.17 -14.95
N ILE A 335 11.50 10.26 -14.22
CA ILE A 335 12.96 10.27 -14.06
C ILE A 335 13.65 10.06 -15.40
N ILE A 336 13.23 9.06 -16.16
CA ILE A 336 13.79 8.77 -17.49
C ILE A 336 13.60 9.98 -18.42
N GLU A 337 12.46 10.66 -18.35
CA GLU A 337 12.20 11.86 -19.14
C GLU A 337 13.13 13.02 -18.77
N LEU A 338 13.33 13.28 -17.48
CA LEU A 338 14.23 14.33 -17.00
C LEU A 338 15.68 14.05 -17.37
N GLU A 339 16.14 12.80 -17.23
CA GLU A 339 17.47 12.38 -17.65
C GLU A 339 17.69 12.56 -19.16
N ARG A 340 16.72 12.20 -20.00
CA ARG A 340 16.81 12.42 -21.45
C ARG A 340 16.86 13.90 -21.83
N ASN A 341 16.05 14.73 -21.18
CA ASN A 341 16.00 16.16 -21.46
C ASN A 341 17.31 16.87 -21.07
N SER A 342 17.91 16.49 -19.94
CA SER A 342 19.20 17.02 -19.50
C SER A 342 20.36 16.66 -20.45
N ILE A 343 20.38 15.43 -20.98
CA ILE A 343 21.37 15.02 -21.99
C ILE A 343 21.19 15.82 -23.30
N THR A 344 19.94 16.06 -23.71
CA THR A 344 19.64 16.81 -24.93
C THR A 344 20.01 18.30 -24.80
N GLN A 345 19.80 18.89 -23.62
CA GLN A 345 20.22 20.27 -23.34
C GLN A 345 21.73 20.43 -23.21
N ALA A 346 22.42 19.43 -22.64
CA ALA A 346 23.89 19.43 -22.61
C ALA A 346 24.49 19.33 -24.02
N ALA A 347 23.87 18.57 -24.93
CA ALA A 347 24.30 18.48 -26.32
C ALA A 347 24.00 19.74 -27.16
N ALA A 348 23.02 20.55 -26.76
CA ALA A 348 22.65 21.79 -27.44
C ALA A 348 23.37 23.05 -26.88
N GLY A 349 24.07 22.93 -25.75
CA GLY A 349 24.83 24.01 -25.12
C GLY A 349 26.32 24.07 -25.51
N ASP A 350 26.78 23.14 -26.36
CA ASP A 350 28.16 23.02 -26.84
C ASP A 350 28.32 23.51 -28.31
N GLU A 351 27.37 24.29 -28.85
CA GLU A 351 27.48 24.97 -30.17
C GLU A 351 27.92 26.44 -30.08
#